data_AF-A0A4U7B471-F1
#
_entry.id   AF-A0A4U7B471-F1
#
_cell.length_a   1.000
_cell.length_b   1.000
_cell.length_c   1.000
_cell.angle_alpha   90.00
_cell.angle_beta   90.00
_cell.angle_gamma   90.00
#
_symmetry.space_group_name_H-M   'P 1'
#
loop_
_entity.id
_entity.type
_entity.pdbx_description
1 polymer ?
#
loop_
_entity_poly.entity_id
_entity_poly.type
_entity_poly.pdbx_seq_one_letter_code
_entity_poly.pdbx_strand_id
1 'polypeptide(L)'
;MRTAEPIMGALELDAISYSQDETIAVTRDYYDFLTKMYLPDSLILHPPKDGWPTIQGGIPGFEKNDTVLGLLRHLPYIRGEQESHGAGETLLGDWQELFTMRDYGDGLKICSEPGDYIDQPEAIPSSVIGLCYGGGNNECFLLDTDFGIIYYCESPYELDEEYSMKSVRDDPTRWSNEVEAEWRLSGGKAGLPGPFVISSTY
;
A
#
# COMPACT_ATOMS: atom_id res chain seq x y z
N MET A 1 11.55 -12.54 -38.40
CA MET A 1 11.09 -12.92 -37.05
C MET A 1 12.10 -12.32 -36.08
N ARG A 2 11.86 -11.10 -35.60
CA ARG A 2 12.74 -10.44 -34.62
C ARG A 2 12.32 -10.93 -33.25
N THR A 3 13.23 -11.63 -32.58
CA THR A 3 13.17 -11.87 -31.14
C THR A 3 13.22 -10.51 -30.45
N ALA A 4 12.19 -10.17 -29.68
CA ALA A 4 12.20 -8.97 -28.85
C ALA A 4 13.29 -9.14 -27.79
N GLU A 5 14.22 -8.19 -27.71
CA GLU A 5 15.18 -8.09 -26.61
C GLU A 5 14.43 -7.72 -25.31
N PRO A 6 14.90 -8.15 -24.13
CA PRO A 6 14.26 -7.79 -22.87
C PRO A 6 14.43 -6.28 -22.63
N ILE A 7 13.31 -5.58 -22.45
CA ILE A 7 13.28 -4.17 -22.05
C ILE A 7 13.81 -4.10 -20.62
N MET A 8 14.93 -3.39 -20.40
CA MET A 8 15.57 -3.20 -19.09
C MET A 8 14.66 -2.36 -18.18
N GLY A 9 13.80 -2.97 -17.37
CA GLY A 9 13.02 -2.21 -16.38
C GLY A 9 11.90 -2.96 -15.67
N ALA A 10 11.28 -3.93 -16.33
CA ALA A 10 10.19 -4.70 -15.73
C ALA A 10 10.70 -5.92 -14.93
N LEU A 11 10.10 -6.19 -13.78
CA LEU A 11 10.32 -7.37 -12.94
C LEU A 11 9.28 -8.44 -13.25
N GLU A 12 9.69 -9.70 -13.27
CA GLU A 12 8.77 -10.84 -13.24
C GLU A 12 8.26 -11.05 -11.81
N LEU A 13 7.04 -11.58 -11.65
CA LEU A 13 6.41 -11.79 -10.33
C LEU A 13 7.26 -12.65 -9.39
N ASP A 14 7.95 -13.66 -9.91
CA ASP A 14 8.78 -14.59 -9.14
C ASP A 14 10.10 -13.97 -8.64
N ALA A 15 10.48 -12.80 -9.17
CA ALA A 15 11.63 -12.03 -8.73
C ALA A 15 11.32 -11.09 -7.56
N ILE A 16 10.06 -11.04 -7.11
CA ILE A 16 9.59 -10.15 -6.05
C ILE A 16 9.21 -10.98 -4.83
N SER A 17 9.56 -10.48 -3.66
CA SER A 17 9.16 -11.06 -2.39
C SER A 17 8.84 -9.96 -1.40
N TYR A 18 7.75 -10.11 -0.66
CA TYR A 18 7.40 -9.18 0.39
C TYR A 18 8.40 -9.22 1.56
N SER A 19 8.77 -8.04 2.05
CA SER A 19 9.56 -7.85 3.27
C SER A 19 8.89 -6.79 4.14
N GLN A 20 8.40 -7.21 5.31
CA GLN A 20 7.78 -6.30 6.26
C GLN A 20 8.76 -5.23 6.76
N ASP A 21 9.99 -5.63 7.09
CA ASP A 21 11.01 -4.72 7.60
C ASP A 21 11.42 -3.66 6.58
N GLU A 22 11.56 -4.06 5.31
CA GLU A 22 11.85 -3.11 4.21
C GLU A 22 10.67 -2.17 3.99
N THR A 23 9.43 -2.67 4.01
CA THR A 23 8.23 -1.84 3.89
C THR A 23 8.18 -0.78 4.98
N ILE A 24 8.43 -1.17 6.23
CA ILE A 24 8.47 -0.25 7.37
C ILE A 24 9.59 0.78 7.23
N ALA A 25 10.78 0.35 6.78
CA ALA A 25 11.92 1.23 6.57
C ALA A 25 11.61 2.28 5.49
N VAL A 26 11.04 1.87 4.36
CA VAL A 26 10.66 2.78 3.26
C VAL A 26 9.61 3.79 3.71
N THR A 27 8.59 3.37 4.47
CA THR A 27 7.60 4.32 5.00
C THR A 27 8.24 5.35 5.94
N ARG A 28 9.18 4.92 6.80
CA ARG A 28 9.93 5.84 7.68
C ARG A 28 10.77 6.84 6.88
N ASP A 29 11.54 6.35 5.92
CA ASP A 29 12.37 7.19 5.06
C ASP A 29 11.52 8.22 4.29
N TYR A 30 10.34 7.82 3.84
CA TYR A 30 9.40 8.73 3.19
C TYR A 30 8.91 9.83 4.12
N TYR A 31 8.51 9.50 5.36
CA TYR A 31 8.07 10.50 6.33
C TYR A 31 9.21 11.42 6.76
N ASP A 32 10.41 10.89 6.94
CA ASP A 32 11.62 11.66 7.21
C ASP A 32 11.96 12.62 6.06
N PHE A 33 11.60 12.28 4.83
CA PHE A 33 11.70 13.19 3.69
C PHE A 33 10.61 14.27 3.75
N LEU A 34 9.35 13.92 4.02
CA LEU A 34 8.26 14.88 4.17
C LEU A 34 8.56 15.91 5.27
N THR A 35 9.17 15.49 6.39
CA THR A 35 9.50 16.41 7.49
C THR A 35 10.58 17.42 7.15
N LYS A 36 11.47 17.09 6.21
CA LYS A 36 12.47 18.01 5.67
C LYS A 36 11.88 18.99 4.65
N MET A 37 10.72 18.65 4.09
CA MET A 37 10.09 19.41 3.02
C MET A 37 9.01 20.37 3.52
N TYR A 38 8.01 19.88 4.25
CA TYR A 38 6.90 20.72 4.76
C TYR A 38 6.22 20.21 6.03
N LEU A 39 6.31 18.92 6.36
CA LEU A 39 5.54 18.33 7.45
C LEU A 39 6.22 18.59 8.81
N PRO A 40 5.52 19.10 9.83
CA PRO A 40 6.09 19.19 11.17
C PRO A 40 6.40 17.79 11.75
N ASP A 41 7.63 17.58 12.22
CA ASP A 41 8.08 16.33 12.85
C ASP A 41 7.15 15.89 14.01
N SER A 42 6.58 16.85 14.75
CA SER A 42 5.63 16.60 15.84
C SER A 42 4.32 15.90 15.44
N LEU A 43 4.04 15.83 14.13
CA LEU A 43 2.88 15.12 13.58
C LEU A 43 3.19 13.66 13.26
N ILE A 44 4.46 13.23 13.25
CA ILE A 44 4.82 11.83 13.06
C ILE A 44 4.62 11.07 14.38
N LEU A 45 3.80 10.03 14.31
CA LEU A 45 3.55 9.08 15.39
C LEU A 45 4.41 7.84 15.13
N HIS A 46 5.35 7.57 16.04
CA HIS A 46 6.18 6.37 15.97
C HIS A 46 5.57 5.23 16.77
N PRO A 47 5.57 3.99 16.24
CA PRO A 47 5.03 2.84 16.95
C PRO A 47 5.86 2.53 18.20
N PRO A 48 5.22 2.02 19.27
CA PRO A 48 5.92 1.37 20.37
C PRO A 48 6.78 0.21 19.89
N LYS A 49 7.72 -0.24 20.73
CA LYS A 49 8.61 -1.37 20.42
C LYS A 49 7.84 -2.63 20.00
N ASP A 50 6.73 -2.90 20.68
CA ASP A 50 5.87 -4.07 20.41
C ASP A 50 4.70 -3.74 19.47
N GLY A 51 4.78 -2.60 18.77
CA GLY A 51 3.76 -2.10 17.86
C GLY A 51 2.55 -1.46 18.56
N TRP A 52 1.64 -0.93 17.75
CA TRP A 52 0.41 -0.28 18.21
C TRP A 52 -0.53 -1.30 18.89
N PRO A 53 -0.93 -1.09 20.16
CA PRO A 53 -1.83 -2.00 20.86
C PRO A 53 -3.25 -1.99 20.29
N THR A 54 -3.68 -0.88 19.68
CA THR A 54 -5.05 -0.70 19.13
C THR A 54 -5.36 -1.64 17.97
N ILE A 55 -4.34 -2.14 17.29
CA ILE A 55 -4.47 -3.04 16.12
C ILE A 55 -4.28 -4.52 16.54
N GLN A 56 -3.83 -4.77 17.78
CA GLN A 56 -3.52 -6.12 18.24
C GLN A 56 -4.75 -7.04 18.18
N GLY A 57 -4.65 -8.12 17.41
CA GLY A 57 -5.72 -9.12 17.26
C GLY A 57 -6.80 -8.76 16.22
N GLY A 58 -6.67 -7.62 15.53
CA GLY A 58 -7.62 -7.20 14.51
C GLY A 58 -8.96 -6.73 15.09
N ILE A 59 -9.92 -6.49 14.20
CA ILE A 59 -11.32 -6.17 14.54
C ILE A 59 -12.23 -7.11 13.75
N PRO A 60 -13.29 -7.68 14.37
CA PRO A 60 -14.25 -8.52 13.66
C PRO A 60 -14.83 -7.83 12.42
N GLY A 61 -14.89 -8.55 11.30
CA GLY A 61 -15.36 -8.04 10.02
C GLY A 61 -14.30 -7.36 9.14
N PHE A 62 -13.08 -7.10 9.66
CA PHE A 62 -11.99 -6.56 8.84
C PHE A 62 -11.18 -7.66 8.15
N GLU A 63 -10.99 -8.79 8.88
CA GLU A 63 -10.55 -10.09 8.33
C GLU A 63 -9.21 -10.07 7.57
N LYS A 64 -8.34 -9.09 7.83
CA LYS A 64 -6.96 -9.09 7.34
C LYS A 64 -6.10 -10.10 8.10
N ASN A 65 -5.13 -10.68 7.42
CA ASN A 65 -4.27 -11.72 7.97
C ASN A 65 -3.23 -11.15 8.95
N ASP A 66 -2.53 -12.06 9.66
CA ASP A 66 -1.52 -11.68 10.66
C ASP A 66 -0.35 -10.89 10.06
N THR A 67 -0.01 -11.09 8.78
CA THR A 67 1.05 -10.34 8.08
C THR A 67 0.66 -8.87 7.91
N VAL A 68 -0.56 -8.60 7.44
CA VAL A 68 -1.10 -7.24 7.31
C VAL A 68 -1.25 -6.58 8.67
N LEU A 69 -1.85 -7.26 9.65
CA LEU A 69 -1.99 -6.71 11.01
C LEU A 69 -0.62 -6.47 11.66
N GLY A 70 0.35 -7.34 11.41
CA GLY A 70 1.74 -7.19 11.80
C GLY A 70 2.38 -5.94 11.21
N LEU A 71 2.21 -5.71 9.91
CA LEU A 71 2.69 -4.49 9.24
C LEU A 71 2.06 -3.23 9.85
N LEU A 72 0.73 -3.14 9.89
CA LEU A 72 0.03 -1.96 10.39
C LEU A 72 0.42 -1.63 11.84
N ARG A 73 0.65 -2.64 12.68
CA ARG A 73 1.15 -2.40 14.05
C ARG A 73 2.50 -1.70 14.13
N HIS A 74 3.33 -1.77 13.10
CA HIS A 74 4.71 -1.29 13.14
C HIS A 74 5.02 -0.17 12.14
N LEU A 75 4.01 0.32 11.43
CA LEU A 75 4.16 1.52 10.61
C LEU A 75 4.14 2.79 11.49
N PRO A 76 4.96 3.80 11.16
CA PRO A 76 4.70 5.15 11.63
C PRO A 76 3.44 5.71 10.97
N TYR A 77 2.78 6.65 11.62
CA TYR A 77 1.60 7.34 11.09
C TYR A 77 1.77 8.85 11.15
N ILE A 78 1.08 9.55 10.26
CA ILE A 78 0.94 11.00 10.35
C ILE A 78 -0.36 11.24 11.10
N ARG A 79 -0.30 11.97 12.22
CA ARG A 79 -1.47 12.30 13.03
C ARG A 79 -2.54 12.93 12.13
N GLY A 80 -3.78 12.41 12.22
CA GLY A 80 -4.92 12.76 11.37
C GLY A 80 -5.43 14.21 11.50
N GLU A 81 -4.60 15.20 11.15
CA GLU A 81 -5.04 16.58 10.89
C GLU A 81 -5.36 16.72 9.40
N GLN A 82 -6.51 17.33 9.07
CA GLN A 82 -7.08 17.42 7.70
C GLN A 82 -6.15 18.04 6.64
N GLU A 83 -5.02 18.61 7.05
CA GLU A 83 -4.06 19.30 6.19
C GLU A 83 -2.76 18.50 5.95
N SER A 84 -2.61 17.32 6.57
CA SER A 84 -1.39 16.50 6.47
C SER A 84 -1.51 15.48 5.34
N HIS A 85 -1.47 15.97 4.10
CA HIS A 85 -1.44 15.09 2.93
C HIS A 85 -0.09 14.36 2.86
N GLY A 86 -0.10 13.08 2.52
CA GLY A 86 1.11 12.29 2.28
C GLY A 86 1.64 12.43 0.85
N ALA A 87 0.80 12.88 -0.09
CA ALA A 87 1.16 13.27 -1.46
C ALA A 87 0.13 14.31 -1.97
N GLY A 88 0.03 14.58 -3.27
CA GLY A 88 -0.96 15.52 -3.79
C GLY A 88 -2.38 15.01 -3.56
N GLU A 89 -3.13 15.63 -2.65
CA GLU A 89 -4.51 15.25 -2.24
C GLU A 89 -4.67 13.86 -1.59
N THR A 90 -3.61 13.04 -1.53
CA THR A 90 -3.61 11.73 -0.88
C THR A 90 -3.44 11.84 0.64
N LEU A 91 -4.38 11.31 1.43
CA LEU A 91 -4.23 11.15 2.87
C LEU A 91 -3.70 9.74 3.16
N LEU A 92 -2.62 9.62 3.94
CA LEU A 92 -2.14 8.31 4.39
C LEU A 92 -2.94 7.84 5.61
N GLY A 93 -3.21 6.55 5.69
CA GLY A 93 -4.04 5.99 6.77
C GLY A 93 -3.32 5.95 8.10
N ASP A 94 -3.79 6.73 9.08
CA ASP A 94 -3.47 6.50 10.49
C ASP A 94 -4.29 5.31 11.01
N TRP A 95 -3.82 4.09 10.73
CA TRP A 95 -4.57 2.88 11.09
C TRP A 95 -4.65 2.68 12.61
N GLN A 96 -3.69 3.18 13.39
CA GLN A 96 -3.79 3.04 14.85
C GLN A 96 -4.96 3.84 15.40
N GLU A 97 -5.24 5.02 14.82
CA GLU A 97 -6.40 5.83 15.16
C GLU A 97 -7.69 5.23 14.58
N LEU A 98 -7.70 4.81 13.31
CA LEU A 98 -8.89 4.25 12.65
C LEU A 98 -9.43 3.02 13.39
N PHE A 99 -8.56 2.16 13.93
CA PHE A 99 -8.95 1.02 14.75
C PHE A 99 -9.65 1.42 16.06
N THR A 100 -9.41 2.63 16.57
CA THR A 100 -10.13 3.14 17.76
C THR A 100 -11.47 3.79 17.42
N MET A 101 -11.65 4.25 16.19
CA MET A 101 -12.85 4.96 15.75
C MET A 101 -13.96 4.05 15.21
N ARG A 102 -13.73 2.74 15.17
CA ARG A 102 -14.63 1.78 14.51
C ARG A 102 -14.90 0.59 15.42
N ASP A 103 -16.18 0.32 15.65
CA ASP A 103 -16.62 -0.84 16.42
C ASP A 103 -16.59 -2.14 15.61
N TYR A 104 -16.60 -2.03 14.28
CA TYR A 104 -16.65 -3.16 13.34
C TYR A 104 -15.78 -2.90 12.11
N GLY A 105 -15.28 -3.98 11.52
CA GLY A 105 -14.33 -3.92 10.42
C GLY A 105 -14.87 -3.40 9.08
N ASP A 106 -16.20 -3.38 8.87
CA ASP A 106 -16.79 -2.83 7.65
C ASP A 106 -16.37 -1.36 7.43
N GLY A 107 -16.31 -0.58 8.52
CA GLY A 107 -15.84 0.80 8.47
C GLY A 107 -14.36 0.94 8.13
N LEU A 108 -13.54 -0.10 8.41
CA LEU A 108 -12.13 -0.14 8.01
C LEU A 108 -11.98 -0.58 6.55
N LYS A 109 -12.81 -1.52 6.08
CA LYS A 109 -12.88 -1.92 4.66
C LYS A 109 -13.18 -0.72 3.77
N ILE A 110 -14.15 0.12 4.16
CA ILE A 110 -14.46 1.38 3.46
C ILE A 110 -13.24 2.29 3.36
N CYS A 111 -12.35 2.31 4.35
CA CYS A 111 -11.15 3.15 4.31
C CYS A 111 -10.03 2.54 3.47
N SER A 112 -9.92 1.21 3.41
CA SER A 112 -8.79 0.50 2.79
C SER A 112 -9.05 -0.04 1.39
N GLU A 113 -10.30 -0.22 0.98
CA GLU A 113 -10.67 -0.96 -0.24
C GLU A 113 -11.32 -0.04 -1.28
N PRO A 114 -11.14 -0.31 -2.59
CA PRO A 114 -11.79 0.49 -3.63
C PRO A 114 -13.31 0.35 -3.56
N GLY A 115 -14.02 1.43 -3.84
CA GLY A 115 -15.47 1.55 -3.64
C GLY A 115 -16.29 0.45 -4.29
N ASP A 116 -15.92 0.06 -5.51
CA ASP A 116 -16.64 -0.92 -6.32
C ASP A 116 -16.58 -2.36 -5.76
N TYR A 117 -15.65 -2.63 -4.83
CA TYR A 117 -15.40 -3.97 -4.30
C TYR A 117 -15.75 -4.15 -2.82
N ILE A 118 -16.11 -3.08 -2.09
CA ILE A 118 -16.38 -3.13 -0.63
C ILE A 118 -17.49 -4.14 -0.27
N ASP A 119 -18.56 -4.19 -1.06
CA ASP A 119 -19.72 -5.06 -0.81
C ASP A 119 -19.57 -6.47 -1.41
N GLN A 120 -18.44 -6.74 -2.07
CA GLN A 120 -18.18 -8.02 -2.74
C GLN A 120 -17.34 -8.93 -1.81
N PRO A 121 -17.92 -10.00 -1.26
CA PRO A 121 -17.16 -10.94 -0.44
C PRO A 121 -15.96 -11.48 -1.21
N GLU A 122 -14.81 -11.57 -0.55
CA GLU A 122 -13.57 -12.14 -1.12
C GLU A 122 -12.99 -11.37 -2.32
N ALA A 123 -13.52 -10.18 -2.67
CA ALA A 123 -12.96 -9.36 -3.74
C ALA A 123 -11.56 -8.84 -3.43
N ILE A 124 -11.32 -8.47 -2.16
CA ILE A 124 -10.01 -8.08 -1.65
C ILE A 124 -9.50 -9.14 -0.67
N PRO A 125 -8.41 -9.86 -0.99
CA PRO A 125 -7.84 -10.87 -0.11
C PRO A 125 -7.41 -10.32 1.25
N SER A 126 -7.35 -11.20 2.25
CA SER A 126 -6.90 -10.85 3.60
C SER A 126 -5.42 -10.40 3.67
N SER A 127 -4.61 -10.74 2.66
CA SER A 127 -3.22 -10.31 2.48
C SER A 127 -3.06 -8.93 1.83
N VAL A 128 -4.16 -8.31 1.37
CA VAL A 128 -4.16 -7.03 0.68
C VAL A 128 -4.73 -5.91 1.55
N ILE A 129 -4.04 -4.78 1.60
CA ILE A 129 -4.42 -3.63 2.44
C ILE A 129 -4.19 -2.29 1.72
N GLY A 130 -5.17 -1.38 1.80
CA GLY A 130 -4.99 0.01 1.40
C GLY A 130 -4.03 0.76 2.33
N LEU A 131 -3.09 1.53 1.78
CA LEU A 131 -2.17 2.36 2.56
C LEU A 131 -2.70 3.77 2.80
N CYS A 132 -3.70 4.20 2.03
CA CYS A 132 -4.28 5.54 2.10
C CYS A 132 -5.62 5.55 2.85
N TYR A 133 -5.95 6.69 3.44
CA TYR A 133 -7.26 7.00 3.98
C TYR A 133 -8.10 7.67 2.89
N GLY A 134 -8.97 6.89 2.25
CA GLY A 134 -9.84 7.47 1.23
C GLY A 134 -10.83 6.51 0.58
N GLY A 135 -10.58 5.20 0.61
CA GLY A 135 -11.44 4.23 -0.06
C GLY A 135 -11.78 4.65 -1.49
N GLY A 136 -13.05 4.52 -1.88
CA GLY A 136 -13.54 4.91 -3.21
C GLY A 136 -13.63 6.43 -3.50
N ASN A 137 -13.18 7.32 -2.61
CA ASN A 137 -13.20 8.77 -2.85
C ASN A 137 -11.80 9.40 -2.95
N ASN A 138 -10.73 8.62 -2.83
CA ASN A 138 -9.35 9.09 -2.97
C ASN A 138 -8.50 8.04 -3.71
N GLU A 139 -7.30 8.42 -4.09
CA GLU A 139 -6.31 7.48 -4.62
C GLU A 139 -6.10 6.29 -3.66
N CYS A 140 -6.29 5.08 -4.18
CA CYS A 140 -6.18 3.85 -3.40
C CYS A 140 -4.92 3.09 -3.82
N PHE A 141 -3.90 3.11 -2.95
CA PHE A 141 -2.73 2.25 -3.07
C PHE A 141 -2.97 0.97 -2.27
N LEU A 142 -3.17 -0.15 -2.96
CA LEU A 142 -3.31 -1.47 -2.34
C LEU A 142 -1.95 -2.17 -2.27
N LEU A 143 -1.49 -2.49 -1.07
CA LEU A 143 -0.33 -3.35 -0.85
C LEU A 143 -0.78 -4.81 -0.71
N ASP A 144 -0.28 -5.66 -1.60
CA ASP A 144 -0.42 -7.11 -1.51
C ASP A 144 0.83 -7.71 -0.85
N THR A 145 0.64 -8.25 0.35
CA THR A 145 1.74 -8.80 1.17
C THR A 145 2.13 -10.23 0.81
N ASP A 146 1.36 -10.93 -0.03
CA ASP A 146 1.78 -12.24 -0.52
C ASP A 146 2.82 -12.09 -1.63
N PHE A 147 2.69 -11.04 -2.46
CA PHE A 147 3.61 -10.78 -3.57
C PHE A 147 4.60 -9.64 -3.33
N GLY A 148 4.32 -8.74 -2.38
CA GLY A 148 5.13 -7.53 -2.17
C GLY A 148 4.93 -6.48 -3.27
N ILE A 149 3.70 -6.35 -3.76
CA ILE A 149 3.32 -5.44 -4.85
C ILE A 149 2.41 -4.34 -4.31
N ILE A 150 2.65 -3.11 -4.74
CA ILE A 150 1.69 -2.02 -4.60
C ILE A 150 0.97 -1.83 -5.92
N TYR A 151 -0.36 -1.91 -5.87
CA TYR A 151 -1.27 -1.56 -6.95
C TYR A 151 -1.77 -0.14 -6.72
N TYR A 152 -1.65 0.70 -7.74
CA TYR A 152 -2.28 2.01 -7.79
C TYR A 152 -3.60 1.87 -8.54
N CYS A 153 -4.63 1.48 -7.81
CA CYS A 153 -5.95 1.20 -8.37
C CYS A 153 -6.54 2.48 -8.96
N GLU A 154 -7.16 2.36 -10.14
CA GLU A 154 -7.87 3.46 -10.82
C GLU A 154 -6.97 4.67 -11.13
N SER A 155 -5.65 4.46 -11.23
CA SER A 155 -4.73 5.53 -11.63
C SER A 155 -5.15 6.12 -12.97
N PRO A 156 -5.28 7.46 -13.10
CA PRO A 156 -5.61 8.09 -14.38
C PRO A 156 -4.49 7.98 -15.42
N TYR A 157 -3.32 7.44 -15.03
CA TYR A 157 -2.15 7.32 -15.88
C TYR A 157 -1.57 5.90 -15.79
N GLU A 158 -1.27 5.30 -16.95
CA GLU A 158 -0.40 4.13 -16.98
C GLU A 158 0.99 4.55 -16.51
N LEU A 159 1.58 3.77 -15.59
CA LEU A 159 2.98 3.97 -15.23
C LEU A 159 3.83 3.66 -16.46
N ASP A 160 4.56 4.66 -16.94
CA ASP A 160 5.45 4.49 -18.08
C ASP A 160 6.49 3.40 -17.75
N GLU A 161 6.48 2.29 -18.51
CA GLU A 161 7.42 1.18 -18.32
C GLU A 161 8.89 1.62 -18.47
N GLU A 162 9.17 2.72 -19.18
CA GLU A 162 10.52 3.24 -19.39
C GLU A 162 11.08 3.96 -18.15
N TYR A 163 10.21 4.58 -17.34
CA TYR A 163 10.60 5.37 -16.15
C TYR A 163 10.20 4.71 -14.82
N SER A 164 9.29 3.73 -14.85
CA SER A 164 8.93 2.94 -13.68
C SER A 164 9.97 1.84 -13.47
N MET A 165 10.99 2.18 -12.67
CA MET A 165 12.17 1.35 -12.40
C MET A 165 11.89 -0.11 -11.93
N LYS A 166 10.62 -0.45 -11.62
CA LYS A 166 10.14 -1.74 -11.07
C LYS A 166 8.70 -2.09 -11.44
N SER A 167 8.23 -1.75 -12.66
CA SER A 167 6.93 -2.26 -13.13
C SER A 167 6.92 -3.79 -13.08
N VAL A 168 5.83 -4.38 -12.61
CA VAL A 168 5.71 -5.85 -12.51
C VAL A 168 4.97 -6.38 -13.73
N ARG A 169 5.58 -7.34 -14.43
CA ARG A 169 4.90 -8.12 -15.46
C ARG A 169 4.30 -9.37 -14.84
N ASP A 170 2.98 -9.45 -14.90
CA ASP A 170 2.20 -10.58 -14.43
C ASP A 170 0.81 -10.57 -15.07
N ASP A 171 0.23 -11.76 -15.21
CA ASP A 171 -1.12 -12.02 -15.73
C ASP A 171 -1.98 -12.66 -14.62
N PRO A 172 -2.67 -11.84 -13.80
CA PRO A 172 -3.44 -12.33 -12.65
C PRO A 172 -4.60 -13.25 -13.04
N THR A 173 -5.08 -13.19 -14.29
CA THR A 173 -6.15 -14.08 -14.79
C THR A 173 -5.79 -15.57 -14.73
N ARG A 174 -4.50 -15.90 -14.56
CA ARG A 174 -4.00 -17.26 -14.47
C ARG A 174 -4.03 -17.86 -13.07
N TRP A 175 -4.11 -17.02 -12.04
CA TRP A 175 -3.92 -17.46 -10.65
C TRP A 175 -4.90 -16.85 -9.64
N SER A 176 -5.57 -15.75 -9.96
CA SER A 176 -6.60 -15.14 -9.11
C SER A 176 -8.02 -15.45 -9.62
N ASN A 177 -9.02 -15.07 -8.82
CA ASN A 177 -10.40 -15.04 -9.30
C ASN A 177 -10.63 -13.84 -10.26
N GLU A 178 -11.79 -13.81 -10.92
CA GLU A 178 -12.13 -12.80 -11.94
C GLU A 178 -12.17 -11.37 -11.38
N VAL A 179 -12.76 -11.18 -10.19
CA VAL A 179 -12.85 -9.89 -9.51
C VAL A 179 -11.46 -9.40 -9.11
N GLU A 180 -10.64 -10.31 -8.56
CA GLU A 180 -9.25 -10.02 -8.20
C GLU A 180 -8.37 -9.66 -9.40
N ALA A 181 -8.59 -10.33 -10.53
CA ALA A 181 -7.85 -10.06 -11.76
C ALA A 181 -8.22 -8.68 -12.32
N GLU A 182 -9.50 -8.30 -12.25
CA GLU A 182 -10.01 -7.02 -12.75
C GLU A 182 -9.27 -5.84 -12.09
N TRP A 183 -9.28 -5.75 -10.75
CA TRP A 183 -8.66 -4.61 -10.08
C TRP A 183 -7.12 -4.65 -10.09
N ARG A 184 -6.50 -5.83 -10.20
CA ARG A 184 -5.04 -5.94 -10.37
C ARG A 184 -4.56 -5.51 -11.75
N LEU A 185 -5.47 -5.44 -12.72
CA LEU A 185 -5.22 -4.97 -14.07
C LEU A 185 -5.69 -3.52 -14.30
N SER A 186 -6.48 -2.94 -13.39
CA SER A 186 -7.12 -1.64 -13.60
C SER A 186 -6.20 -0.42 -13.40
N GLY A 187 -4.92 -0.62 -13.09
CA GLY A 187 -3.98 0.47 -12.85
C GLY A 187 -2.51 0.07 -12.84
N GLY A 188 -1.64 1.04 -12.54
CA GLY A 188 -0.20 0.80 -12.44
C GLY A 188 0.15 -0.11 -11.26
N LYS A 189 1.14 -0.98 -11.43
CA LYS A 189 1.64 -1.85 -10.36
C LYS A 189 3.15 -1.82 -10.29
N ALA A 190 3.69 -1.75 -9.07
CA ALA A 190 5.12 -1.71 -8.82
C ALA A 190 5.48 -2.66 -7.67
N GLY A 191 6.59 -3.38 -7.82
CA GLY A 191 7.15 -4.17 -6.73
C GLY A 191 7.75 -3.26 -5.66
N LEU A 192 7.56 -3.60 -4.38
CA LEU A 192 8.24 -2.90 -3.30
C LEU A 192 9.76 -3.04 -3.47
N PRO A 193 10.51 -1.93 -3.43
CA PRO A 193 11.94 -2.00 -3.60
C PRO A 193 12.63 -2.56 -2.34
N GLY A 194 13.61 -3.44 -2.53
CA GLY A 194 14.77 -3.51 -1.62
C GLY A 194 15.45 -2.12 -1.49
N PRO A 195 16.34 -1.92 -0.50
CA PRO A 195 16.61 -0.63 0.16
C PRO A 195 16.67 0.57 -0.78
N PHE A 196 15.87 1.61 -0.48
CA PHE A 196 15.94 2.91 -1.14
C PHE A 196 17.32 3.53 -0.88
N VAL A 197 18.10 3.71 -1.95
CA VAL A 197 19.26 4.60 -1.93
C VAL A 197 18.85 5.87 -2.66
N ILE A 198 18.56 6.93 -1.90
CA ILE A 198 18.49 8.27 -2.48
C ILE A 198 19.93 8.63 -2.90
N SER A 199 20.27 8.48 -4.18
CA SER A 199 21.52 9.03 -4.68
C SER A 199 21.35 10.55 -4.77
N SER A 200 21.92 11.29 -3.82
CA SER A 200 22.11 12.72 -3.98
C SER A 200 23.16 12.93 -5.07
N THR A 201 22.73 13.13 -6.31
CA THR A 201 23.57 13.77 -7.32
C THR A 201 23.30 15.27 -7.28
N TYR A 202 24.29 15.95 -6.70
CA TYR A 202 24.64 17.39 -6.65
C TYR A 202 23.71 18.40 -7.33
#